data_AF-A0AAQ3QIN1-F1
#
_entry.id   AF-A0AAQ3QIN1-F1
#
_cell.length_a   1.000
_cell.length_b   1.000
_cell.length_c   1.000
_cell.angle_alpha   90.00
_cell.angle_beta   90.00
_cell.angle_gamma   90.00
#
_symmetry.space_group_name_H-M   'P 1'
#
loop_
_entity.id
_entity.type
_entity.pdbx_description
1 polymer ?
#
loop_
_entity_poly.entity_id
_entity_poly.type
_entity_poly.pdbx_seq_one_letter_code
_entity_poly.pdbx_strand_id
1 'polypeptide(L)'
;MLRAGAPADQSVVVGEAEEAMRGFQGVSMMVVDFRRRDARRVLREARPGPRGMVVVCKGRRGQVREAAAIAVFGVGTRVVRSTYRTIGD
;
A
#
# COMPACT_ATOMS: atom_id res chain seq x y z
N MET A 1 -23.02 6.85 -16.08
CA MET A 1 -22.48 6.68 -14.71
C MET A 1 -22.61 5.20 -14.34
N LEU A 2 -21.50 4.46 -14.21
CA LEU A 2 -21.57 3.10 -13.67
C LEU A 2 -21.90 3.20 -12.18
N ARG A 3 -23.01 2.58 -11.75
CA ARG A 3 -23.23 2.33 -10.32
C ARG A 3 -22.34 1.16 -9.93
N ALA A 4 -21.50 1.35 -8.91
CA ALA A 4 -20.74 0.26 -8.34
C ALA A 4 -21.72 -0.79 -7.80
N GLY A 5 -21.54 -2.06 -8.18
CA GLY A 5 -22.36 -3.17 -7.71
C GLY A 5 -21.97 -3.56 -6.28
N ALA A 6 -22.98 -3.96 -5.50
CA ALA A 6 -22.99 -4.42 -4.10
C ALA A 6 -22.19 -3.58 -3.08
N PRO A 7 -22.74 -3.29 -1.89
CA PRO A 7 -21.96 -2.66 -0.83
C PRO A 7 -20.83 -3.61 -0.43
N ALA A 8 -19.59 -3.22 -0.72
CA ALA A 8 -18.44 -3.85 -0.09
C ALA A 8 -18.49 -3.52 1.41
N ASP A 9 -18.05 -4.46 2.27
CA ASP A 9 -17.79 -4.14 3.68
C ASP A 9 -16.72 -3.04 3.73
N GLN A 10 -17.18 -1.81 3.91
CA GLN A 10 -16.35 -0.62 3.91
C GLN A 10 -16.28 -0.08 5.33
N SER A 11 -15.11 -0.24 5.95
CA SER A 11 -14.78 0.40 7.22
C SER A 11 -13.91 1.63 6.98
N VAL A 12 -14.25 2.75 7.61
CA VAL A 12 -13.39 3.94 7.65
C VAL A 12 -12.81 4.07 9.06
N VAL A 13 -11.49 4.09 9.15
CA VAL A 13 -10.77 4.32 10.41
C VAL A 13 -10.27 5.76 10.42
N VAL A 14 -10.64 6.53 11.45
CA VAL A 14 -10.19 7.91 11.65
C VAL A 14 -9.05 7.90 12.67
N GLY A 15 -7.92 8.49 12.33
CA GLY A 15 -6.73 8.55 13.20
C GLY A 15 -5.44 8.53 12.39
N GLU A 16 -4.34 8.25 13.07
CA GLU A 16 -3.03 8.08 12.45
C GLU A 16 -3.01 6.80 11.59
N ALA A 17 -2.71 6.95 10.31
CA ALA A 17 -2.75 5.84 9.35
C ALA A 17 -1.75 4.73 9.71
N GLU A 18 -0.63 5.09 10.34
CA GLU A 18 0.36 4.13 10.83
C GLU A 18 -0.22 3.22 11.92
N GLU A 19 -0.90 3.81 12.92
CA GLU A 19 -1.52 3.06 14.02
C GLU A 19 -2.66 2.17 13.52
N ALA A 20 -3.48 2.69 12.61
CA ALA A 20 -4.53 1.91 11.97
C ALA A 20 -3.95 0.69 11.25
N MET A 21 -2.84 0.86 10.52
CA MET A 21 -2.20 -0.23 9.78
C MET A 21 -1.68 -1.36 10.68
N ARG A 22 -1.18 -1.03 11.89
CA ARG A 22 -0.70 -2.04 12.87
C ARG A 22 -1.79 -3.02 13.30
N GLY A 23 -3.06 -2.62 13.24
CA GLY A 23 -4.21 -3.46 13.58
C GLY A 23 -4.53 -4.53 12.54
N PHE A 24 -3.99 -4.45 11.33
CA PHE A 24 -4.26 -5.40 10.26
C PHE A 24 -3.19 -6.49 10.18
N GLN A 25 -3.64 -7.73 10.01
CA GLN A 25 -2.78 -8.89 9.78
C GLN A 25 -3.18 -9.58 8.48
N GLY A 26 -2.20 -10.16 7.79
CA GLY A 26 -2.46 -10.99 6.62
C GLY A 26 -2.92 -10.21 5.38
N VAL A 27 -2.46 -8.97 5.23
CA VAL A 27 -2.89 -8.08 4.15
C VAL A 27 -2.44 -8.64 2.80
N SER A 28 -3.38 -8.76 1.86
CA SER A 28 -3.13 -9.28 0.52
C SER A 28 -2.93 -8.16 -0.51
N MET A 29 -3.54 -6.99 -0.29
CA MET A 29 -3.44 -5.84 -1.17
C MET A 29 -3.50 -4.53 -0.38
N MET A 30 -2.68 -3.55 -0.77
CA MET A 30 -2.70 -2.22 -0.19
C MET A 30 -2.50 -1.17 -1.29
N VAL A 31 -3.28 -0.08 -1.21
CA VAL A 31 -3.10 1.11 -2.06
C VAL A 31 -2.63 2.25 -1.17
N VAL A 32 -1.47 2.83 -1.46
CA VAL A 32 -0.86 3.90 -0.65
C VAL A 32 -0.61 5.13 -1.50
N ASP A 33 -1.03 6.30 -1.01
CA ASP A 33 -0.67 7.58 -1.61
C ASP A 33 0.68 8.07 -1.07
N PHE A 34 1.73 7.84 -1.86
CA PHE A 34 3.11 8.24 -1.58
C PHE A 34 3.37 9.74 -1.65
N ARG A 35 2.36 10.55 -1.97
CA ARG A 35 2.43 12.01 -1.81
C ARG A 35 2.30 12.42 -0.35
N ARG A 36 1.73 11.57 0.52
CA ARG A 36 1.66 11.81 1.96
C ARG A 36 3.01 11.54 2.63
N ARG A 37 3.34 12.33 3.65
CA ARG A 37 4.62 12.24 4.38
C ARG A 37 4.75 10.96 5.20
N ASP A 38 3.63 10.41 5.67
CA ASP A 38 3.53 9.21 6.49
C ASP A 38 3.51 7.90 5.69
N ALA A 39 3.37 7.95 4.36
CA ALA A 39 3.21 6.78 3.49
C ALA A 39 4.26 5.68 3.72
N ARG A 40 5.52 6.07 3.98
CA ARG A 40 6.60 5.12 4.28
C ARG A 40 6.41 4.39 5.60
N ARG A 41 5.93 5.11 6.62
CA ARG A 41 5.69 4.54 7.95
C ARG A 41 4.51 3.58 7.89
N VAL A 42 3.43 3.99 7.22
CA VAL A 42 2.28 3.12 6.93
C VAL A 42 2.72 1.85 6.20
N LEU A 43 3.52 1.97 5.14
CA LEU A 43 4.02 0.82 4.40
C LEU A 43 4.82 -0.14 5.31
N ARG A 44 5.66 0.37 6.21
CA ARG A 44 6.46 -0.47 7.12
C ARG A 44 5.63 -1.27 8.12
N GLU A 45 4.46 -0.76 8.52
CA GLU A 45 3.58 -1.43 9.48
C GLU A 45 2.67 -2.48 8.84
N ALA A 46 2.56 -2.50 7.51
CA ALA A 46 1.76 -3.49 6.82
C ALA A 46 2.36 -4.90 6.99
N ARG A 47 1.53 -5.85 7.43
CA ARG A 47 1.91 -7.25 7.62
C ARG A 47 1.35 -8.11 6.49
N PRO A 48 2.20 -8.57 5.54
CA PRO A 48 1.76 -9.44 4.45
C PRO A 48 1.18 -10.75 4.96
N GLY A 49 0.22 -11.31 4.22
CA GLY A 49 -0.23 -12.69 4.43
C GLY A 49 0.79 -13.74 3.98
N PRO A 50 0.51 -15.04 4.19
CA PRO A 50 1.41 -16.14 3.83
C PRO A 50 1.67 -16.24 2.32
N ARG A 51 0.80 -15.64 1.49
CA ARG A 51 0.95 -15.55 0.03
C ARG A 51 1.67 -14.29 -0.43
N GLY A 52 2.13 -13.45 0.50
CA GLY A 52 2.64 -12.11 0.22
C GLY A 52 1.52 -11.06 0.09
N MET A 53 1.90 -9.88 -0.41
CA MET A 53 1.02 -8.72 -0.55
C MET A 53 1.34 -7.96 -1.84
N VAL A 54 0.32 -7.40 -2.48
CA VAL A 54 0.46 -6.46 -3.61
C VAL A 54 0.34 -5.02 -3.10
N VAL A 55 1.31 -4.18 -3.44
CA VAL A 55 1.27 -2.75 -3.09
C VAL A 55 1.14 -1.91 -4.34
N VAL A 56 0.12 -1.05 -4.35
CA VAL A 56 -0.09 -0.05 -5.39
C VAL A 56 0.26 1.32 -4.84
N CYS A 57 1.36 1.88 -5.32
CA CYS A 57 1.83 3.20 -4.90
C CYS A 57 1.33 4.28 -5.86
N LYS A 58 0.50 5.20 -5.37
CA LYS A 58 0.13 6.43 -6.09
C LYS A 58 1.12 7.53 -5.72
N GLY A 59 1.86 8.07 -6.68
CA GLY A 59 2.83 9.14 -6.41
C GLY A 59 3.66 9.53 -7.64
N ARG A 60 4.59 10.46 -7.45
CA ARG A 60 5.53 10.85 -8.52
C ARG A 60 6.57 9.73 -8.75
N ARG A 61 7.07 9.59 -9.98
CA ARG A 61 8.01 8.51 -10.38
C ARG A 61 9.21 8.33 -9.44
N GLY A 62 9.79 9.44 -8.96
CA GLY A 62 10.90 9.41 -7.99
C GLY A 62 10.50 8.84 -6.63
N GLN A 63 9.33 9.26 -6.11
CA GLN A 63 8.80 8.81 -4.82
C GLN A 63 8.41 7.32 -4.85
N VAL A 64 7.89 6.84 -5.99
CA VAL A 64 7.47 5.44 -6.15
C VAL A 64 8.68 4.49 -6.30
N ARG A 65 9.78 4.94 -6.92
CA ARG A 65 11.03 4.16 -6.94
C ARG A 65 11.61 3.96 -5.55
N GLU A 66 11.57 5.01 -4.73
CA GLU A 66 12.02 4.93 -3.34
C GLU A 66 11.11 4.03 -2.49
N ALA A 67 9.80 4.02 -2.78
CA ALA A 67 8.86 3.07 -2.17
C ALA A 67 9.25 1.62 -2.42
N ALA A 68 9.67 1.27 -3.65
CA ALA A 68 10.10 -0.09 -3.98
C ALA A 68 11.38 -0.52 -3.23
N ALA A 69 12.28 0.43 -2.95
CA ALA A 69 13.46 0.17 -2.11
C ALA A 69 13.11 -0.03 -0.63
N ILE A 70 12.03 0.61 -0.16
CA ILE A 70 11.53 0.52 1.23
C ILE A 70 10.59 -0.67 1.42
N ALA A 71 9.98 -1.20 0.35
CA ALA A 71 9.09 -2.37 0.35
C ALA A 71 9.79 -3.70 0.66
N VAL A 72 11.01 -3.66 1.22
CA VAL A 72 11.65 -4.81 1.85
C VAL A 72 11.10 -4.91 3.28
N PHE A 73 9.98 -5.64 3.44
CA PHE A 73 9.24 -5.83 4.70
C PHE A 73 9.98 -6.76 5.69
N GLY A 74 11.26 -6.53 5.93
CA GLY A 74 12.12 -7.36 6.77
C GLY A 74 12.84 -8.49 6.03
N VAL A 75 13.62 -9.27 6.79
CA VAL A 75 14.41 -10.39 6.28
C VAL A 75 13.47 -11.45 5.70
N GLY A 76 13.66 -11.81 4.43
CA GLY A 76 12.90 -12.85 3.74
C GLY A 76 11.82 -12.36 2.78
N THR A 77 11.44 -11.08 2.81
CA THR A 77 10.54 -10.52 1.79
C THR A 77 11.29 -10.08 0.53
N ARG A 78 10.82 -10.55 -0.63
CA ARG A 78 11.36 -10.21 -1.95
C ARG A 78 10.30 -9.54 -2.79
N VAL A 79 10.66 -8.42 -3.43
CA VAL A 79 9.85 -7.83 -4.50
C VAL A 79 9.98 -8.73 -5.73
N VAL A 80 8.89 -9.41 -6.11
CA VAL A 80 8.88 -10.34 -7.25
C VAL A 80 8.73 -9.58 -8.58
N ARG A 81 7.91 -8.52 -8.59
CA ARG A 81 7.67 -7.70 -9.79
C ARG A 81 7.31 -6.28 -9.39
N SER A 82 7.83 -5.31 -10.14
CA SER A 82 7.45 -3.91 -10.04
C SER A 82 7.22 -3.34 -11.42
N THR A 83 6.14 -2.58 -11.59
CA THR A 83 5.83 -1.86 -12.82
C THR A 83 5.44 -0.44 -12.48
N TYR A 84 5.93 0.52 -13.25
CA TYR A 84 5.65 1.94 -13.05
C TYR A 84 4.83 2.40 -14.24
N ARG A 85 3.66 2.98 -13.98
CA ARG A 85 2.78 3.54 -15.01
C ARG A 85 2.44 4.97 -14.64
N THR A 86 2.57 5.88 -15.60
CA THR A 86 2.04 7.23 -15.48
C THR A 86 0.52 7.17 -15.63
N ILE A 87 -0.20 7.90 -14.79
CA ILE A 87 -1.66 7.99 -14.85
C ILE A 87 -2.00 9.46 -15.09
N GLY A 88 -2.22 9.82 -16.37
CA GLY A 88 -2.67 11.13 -16.83
C GLY A 88 -1.67 12.28 -16.67
N ASP A 89 -1.59 13.13 -17.70
CA ASP A 89 -1.03 14.48 -17.64
C ASP A 89 -2.11 15.48 -17.20
#